data_AF-A0A962CJP4-F1
#
_entry.id   AF-A0A962CJP4-F1
#
_cell.length_a   1.000
_cell.length_b   1.000
_cell.length_c   1.000
_cell.angle_alpha   90.00
_cell.angle_beta   90.00
_cell.angle_gamma   90.00
#
_symmetry.space_group_name_H-M   'P 1'
#
loop_
_entity.id
_entity.type
_entity.pdbx_description
1 polymer ?
#
loop_
_entity_poly.entity_id
_entity_poly.type
_entity_poly.pdbx_seq_one_letter_code
_entity_poly.pdbx_strand_id
1 'polypeptide(L)'
;DLGKLWEIVAVSLMITGVIVVGMGIWKALDKRPVLITDAEGLLDRTSIPSRRIAWNDIKGFGLVPSQGQTPRFLAVQLADPAAFRAKAPRTLAPILETFEEKFGTPCVISLRAMDVEPRSLLQNLNEAMARRKRPGRY
;
A
#
# COMPACT_ATOMS: atom_id res chain seq x y z
N ASP A 1 -9.66 14.56 -40.44
CA ASP A 1 -11.04 14.96 -40.13
C ASP A 1 -11.13 15.17 -38.62
N LEU A 2 -11.25 16.43 -38.20
CA LEU A 2 -11.20 16.82 -36.79
C LEU A 2 -12.45 16.35 -36.02
N GLY A 3 -13.59 16.18 -36.69
CA GLY A 3 -14.83 15.70 -36.07
C GLY A 3 -14.73 14.26 -35.60
N LYS A 4 -14.19 13.37 -36.43
CA LYS A 4 -13.93 11.96 -36.08
C LYS A 4 -12.96 11.80 -34.91
N LEU A 5 -11.97 12.69 -34.79
CA LEU A 5 -11.04 12.70 -33.67
C LEU A 5 -11.75 12.98 -32.33
N TRP A 6 -12.68 13.94 -32.31
CA TRP A 6 -13.47 14.26 -31.12
C TRP A 6 -14.42 13.12 -30.73
N GLU A 7 -15.03 12.45 -31.71
CA GLU A 7 -15.87 11.26 -31.45
C GLU A 7 -15.05 10.13 -30.81
N ILE A 8 -13.85 9.85 -31.33
CA ILE A 8 -12.95 8.82 -30.77
C ILE A 8 -12.55 9.17 -29.33
N VAL A 9 -12.22 10.43 -29.06
CA VAL A 9 -11.87 10.89 -27.71
C VAL A 9 -13.07 10.75 -26.77
N ALA A 10 -14.27 11.16 -27.19
CA ALA A 10 -15.47 11.04 -26.38
C ALA A 10 -15.79 9.58 -26.02
N VAL A 11 -15.75 8.68 -27.00
CA VAL A 11 -15.97 7.24 -26.79
C VAL A 11 -14.89 6.65 -25.87
N SER A 12 -13.62 7.01 -26.06
CA SER A 12 -12.51 6.55 -25.23
C SER A 12 -12.66 6.99 -23.77
N LEU A 13 -13.07 8.23 -23.53
CA LEU A 13 -13.33 8.75 -22.19
C LEU A 13 -14.52 8.05 -21.52
N MET A 14 -15.60 7.75 -22.26
CA MET A 14 -16.73 6.99 -21.72
C MET A 14 -16.31 5.58 -21.32
N ILE A 15 -15.59 4.86 -22.19
CA ILE A 15 -15.10 3.50 -21.89
C ILE A 15 -14.16 3.52 -20.68
N THR A 16 -13.22 4.46 -20.64
CA THR A 16 -12.30 4.62 -19.51
C THR A 16 -13.08 4.91 -18.23
N GLY A 17 -14.09 5.78 -18.28
CA GLY A 17 -14.96 6.08 -17.14
C GLY A 17 -15.68 4.84 -16.62
N VAL A 18 -16.27 4.03 -17.50
CA VAL A 18 -16.96 2.77 -17.13
C VAL A 18 -15.99 1.79 -16.48
N ILE A 19 -14.78 1.62 -17.03
CA ILE A 19 -13.76 0.72 -16.46
C ILE A 19 -13.34 1.21 -15.07
N VAL A 20 -13.02 2.50 -14.93
CA VAL A 20 -12.57 3.07 -13.65
C VAL A 20 -13.66 2.95 -12.58
N VAL A 21 -14.91 3.31 -12.91
CA VAL A 21 -16.05 3.20 -11.99
C VAL A 21 -16.33 1.74 -11.65
N GLY A 22 -16.34 0.85 -12.64
CA GLY A 22 -16.55 -0.59 -12.44
C GLY A 22 -15.49 -1.22 -11.53
N MET A 23 -14.21 -0.90 -11.74
CA MET A 23 -13.11 -1.33 -10.86
C MET A 23 -13.26 -0.75 -9.44
N GLY A 24 -13.69 0.51 -9.33
CA GLY A 24 -13.98 1.15 -8.04
C GLY A 24 -15.07 0.44 -7.26
N ILE A 25 -16.21 0.15 -7.90
CA ILE A 25 -17.34 -0.59 -7.30
C ILE A 25 -16.91 -2.01 -6.90
N TRP A 26 -16.24 -2.73 -7.80
CA TRP A 26 -15.76 -4.09 -7.51
C TRP A 26 -14.82 -4.12 -6.29
N LYS A 27 -13.90 -3.16 -6.20
CA LYS A 27 -12.99 -3.04 -5.04
C LYS A 27 -13.73 -2.62 -3.76
N ALA A 28 -14.77 -1.80 -3.86
CA ALA A 28 -15.61 -1.44 -2.71
C ALA A 28 -16.43 -2.62 -2.15
N LEU A 29 -16.76 -3.59 -3.00
CA LEU A 29 -17.45 -4.82 -2.61
C LEU A 29 -16.50 -5.95 -2.18
N ASP A 30 -15.18 -5.81 -2.35
CA ASP A 30 -14.19 -6.79 -1.92
C ASP A 30 -14.05 -6.78 -0.39
N LYS A 31 -14.66 -7.76 0.27
CA LYS A 31 -14.59 -7.97 1.73
C LYS A 31 -13.32 -8.69 2.19
N ARG A 32 -12.40 -9.01 1.27
CA ARG A 32 -11.17 -9.72 1.65
C ARG A 32 -10.28 -8.83 2.52
N PRO A 33 -9.52 -9.40 3.46
CA PRO A 33 -8.64 -8.63 4.33
C PRO A 33 -7.63 -7.83 3.51
N VAL A 34 -7.57 -6.53 3.80
CA VAL A 34 -6.72 -5.56 3.07
C VAL A 34 -5.26 -5.63 3.49
N LEU A 35 -5.00 -6.15 4.69
CA LEU A 35 -3.68 -6.39 5.24
C LEU A 35 -3.67 -7.78 5.86
N ILE A 36 -2.76 -8.65 5.41
CA ILE A 36 -2.63 -10.01 5.92
C ILE A 36 -1.24 -10.18 6.48
N THR A 37 -1.14 -10.68 7.72
CA THR A 37 0.11 -11.07 8.37
C THR A 37 0.18 -12.59 8.46
N ASP A 38 1.29 -13.17 8.06
CA ASP A 38 1.50 -14.62 8.15
C ASP A 38 2.97 -14.95 8.51
N ALA A 39 3.41 -16.17 8.21
CA ALA A 39 4.76 -16.64 8.51
C ALA A 39 5.83 -15.96 7.64
N GLU A 40 5.52 -15.63 6.39
CA GLU A 40 6.49 -15.07 5.44
C GLU A 40 6.61 -13.55 5.58
N GLY A 41 5.50 -12.87 5.89
CA GLY A 41 5.52 -11.41 5.97
C GLY A 41 4.16 -10.73 6.09
N LEU A 42 4.13 -9.54 5.49
CA LEU A 42 2.98 -8.68 5.33
C LEU A 42 2.50 -8.73 3.88
N LEU A 43 1.22 -8.94 3.63
CA LEU A 43 0.61 -8.78 2.31
C LEU A 43 -0.30 -7.56 2.34
N ASP A 44 0.08 -6.51 1.63
CA ASP A 44 -0.70 -5.30 1.42
C ASP A 44 -1.54 -5.42 0.15
N ARG A 45 -2.86 -5.41 0.32
CA ARG A 45 -3.85 -5.42 -0.77
C ARG A 45 -4.54 -4.07 -0.96
N THR A 46 -4.17 -3.07 -0.18
CA THR A 46 -4.60 -1.68 -0.39
C THR A 46 -3.91 -1.08 -1.61
N SER A 47 -2.66 -1.48 -1.86
CA SER A 47 -1.86 -1.07 -3.03
C SER A 47 -2.23 -1.81 -4.31
N ILE A 48 -1.99 -1.17 -5.45
CA ILE A 48 -2.07 -1.76 -6.79
C ILE A 48 -0.69 -1.63 -7.45
N PRO A 49 -0.01 -2.76 -7.78
CA PRO A 49 -0.40 -4.13 -7.47
C PRO A 49 -0.33 -4.41 -5.96
N SER A 50 -0.95 -5.51 -5.51
CA SER A 50 -0.78 -5.99 -4.14
C SER A 50 0.68 -6.37 -3.89
N ARG A 51 1.20 -6.07 -2.69
CA ARG A 51 2.64 -6.17 -2.39
C ARG A 51 2.87 -7.06 -1.17
N ARG A 52 3.78 -8.03 -1.31
CA ARG A 52 4.30 -8.84 -0.21
C ARG A 52 5.60 -8.20 0.30
N ILE A 53 5.72 -8.01 1.60
CA ILE A 53 6.93 -7.52 2.27
C ILE A 53 7.35 -8.56 3.30
N ALA A 54 8.53 -9.16 3.13
CA ALA A 54 9.03 -10.18 4.05
C ALA A 54 9.37 -9.58 5.42
N TRP A 55 9.20 -10.35 6.51
CA TRP A 55 9.53 -9.87 7.86
C TRP A 55 10.99 -9.40 8.00
N ASN A 56 11.90 -10.04 7.27
CA ASN A 56 13.33 -9.70 7.26
C ASN A 56 13.60 -8.35 6.59
N ASP A 57 12.75 -7.94 5.64
CA ASP A 57 12.87 -6.66 4.94
C ASP A 57 12.28 -5.50 5.75
N ILE A 58 11.61 -5.76 6.87
CA ILE A 58 10.96 -4.73 7.71
C ILE A 58 11.86 -4.42 8.91
N LYS A 59 12.32 -3.18 9.05
CA LYS A 59 12.99 -2.67 10.27
C LYS A 59 11.99 -2.31 11.36
N GLY A 60 10.81 -1.83 11.01
CA GLY A 60 9.78 -1.47 11.96
C GLY A 60 8.57 -0.81 11.31
N PHE A 61 7.67 -0.31 12.14
CA PHE A 61 6.44 0.34 11.72
C PHE A 61 6.31 1.71 12.37
N GLY A 62 5.74 2.67 11.65
CA GLY A 62 5.43 3.99 12.16
C GLY A 62 4.08 4.47 11.65
N LEU A 63 3.35 5.21 12.48
CA LEU A 63 2.15 5.91 12.02
C LEU A 63 2.58 7.26 11.45
N VAL A 64 2.14 7.56 10.23
CA VAL A 64 2.39 8.87 9.63
C VAL A 64 1.42 9.85 10.26
N PRO A 65 1.90 10.84 11.04
CA PRO A 65 1.02 11.80 11.70
C PRO A 65 0.31 12.66 10.65
N SER A 66 -0.97 12.93 10.90
CA SER A 66 -1.73 13.95 10.19
C SER A 66 -2.04 15.06 11.19
N GLN A 67 -1.75 16.32 10.86
CA GLN A 67 -1.90 17.45 11.79
C GLN A 67 -3.33 17.47 12.38
N GLY A 68 -3.46 17.16 13.67
CA GLY A 68 -4.73 17.11 14.40
C GLY A 68 -5.71 16.01 13.97
N GLN A 69 -5.30 15.03 13.15
CA GLN A 69 -6.18 13.98 12.63
C GLN A 69 -5.63 12.58 12.88
N THR A 70 -6.53 11.60 12.87
CA THR A 70 -6.19 10.18 12.87
C THR A 70 -5.19 9.87 11.76
N PRO A 71 -4.10 9.13 12.03
CA PRO A 71 -3.11 8.74 11.03
C PRO A 71 -3.78 8.10 9.83
N ARG A 72 -3.44 8.58 8.63
CA ARG A 72 -4.01 8.07 7.37
C ARG A 72 -3.18 6.96 6.75
N PHE A 73 -1.91 6.87 7.15
CA PHE A 73 -0.96 5.94 6.58
C PHE A 73 -0.12 5.27 7.67
N LEU A 74 0.21 4.02 7.42
CA LEU A 74 1.24 3.26 8.13
C LEU A 74 2.50 3.25 7.27
N ALA A 75 3.58 3.82 7.79
CA ALA A 75 4.92 3.71 7.22
C ALA A 75 5.54 2.37 7.64
N VAL A 76 5.92 1.56 6.66
CA VAL A 76 6.69 0.33 6.88
C VAL A 76 8.15 0.70 6.67
N GLN A 77 8.93 0.75 7.75
CA GLN A 77 10.35 1.05 7.68
C GLN A 77 11.08 -0.16 7.13
N LEU A 78 11.79 0.00 6.01
CA LEU A 78 12.44 -1.11 5.31
C LEU A 78 13.92 -1.22 5.67
N ALA A 79 14.43 -2.45 5.67
CA ALA A 79 15.85 -2.73 5.84
C ALA A 79 16.68 -2.14 4.71
N ASP A 80 16.23 -2.35 3.48
CA ASP A 80 16.82 -1.82 2.24
C ASP A 80 15.71 -1.22 1.34
N PRO A 81 15.46 0.10 1.46
CA PRO A 81 14.51 0.81 0.62
C PRO A 81 14.86 0.76 -0.88
N ALA A 82 16.15 0.76 -1.23
CA ALA A 82 16.60 0.78 -2.61
C ALA A 82 16.30 -0.55 -3.32
N ALA A 83 16.56 -1.68 -2.65
CA ALA A 83 16.18 -3.00 -3.17
C ALA A 83 14.67 -3.16 -3.34
N PHE A 84 13.87 -2.53 -2.48
CA PHE A 84 12.41 -2.52 -2.62
C PHE A 84 11.95 -1.76 -3.87
N ARG A 85 12.51 -0.55 -4.11
CA ARG A 85 12.20 0.23 -5.33
C ARG A 85 12.63 -0.49 -6.60
N ALA A 86 13.79 -1.14 -6.59
CA ALA A 86 14.32 -1.87 -7.75
C ALA A 86 13.41 -3.02 -8.22
N LYS A 87 12.63 -3.62 -7.30
CA LYS A 87 11.65 -4.68 -7.61
C LYS A 87 10.30 -4.15 -8.08
N ALA A 88 10.04 -2.85 -7.93
CA ALA A 88 8.76 -2.27 -8.29
C ALA A 88 8.64 -2.02 -9.81
N PRO A 89 7.43 -2.05 -10.37
CA PRO A 89 7.19 -1.59 -11.74
C PRO A 89 7.71 -0.17 -11.95
N ARG A 90 8.35 0.09 -13.10
CA ARG A 90 8.89 1.43 -13.44
C ARG A 90 7.85 2.54 -13.38
N THR A 91 6.58 2.21 -13.65
CA THR A 91 5.45 3.14 -13.57
C THR A 91 5.16 3.65 -12.16
N LEU A 92 5.61 2.94 -11.12
CA LEU A 92 5.44 3.33 -9.72
C LEU A 92 6.66 4.07 -9.15
N ALA A 93 7.79 4.12 -9.85
CA ALA A 93 9.02 4.71 -9.34
C ALA A 93 8.85 6.16 -8.80
N PRO A 94 8.17 7.09 -9.52
CA PRO A 94 7.98 8.45 -9.03
C PRO A 94 7.13 8.52 -7.75
N ILE A 95 6.16 7.60 -7.61
CA ILE A 95 5.29 7.53 -6.43
C ILE A 95 6.08 7.03 -5.22
N LEU A 96 6.92 6.00 -5.41
CA LEU A 96 7.74 5.45 -4.34
C LEU A 96 8.80 6.44 -3.86
N GLU A 97 9.42 7.20 -4.77
CA GLU A 97 10.33 8.31 -4.42
C GLU A 97 9.62 9.37 -3.59
N THR A 98 8.44 9.81 -4.03
CA THR A 98 7.62 10.77 -3.29
C THR A 98 7.26 10.27 -1.88
N PHE A 99 6.96 8.98 -1.73
CA PHE A 99 6.66 8.40 -0.42
C PHE A 99 7.88 8.38 0.49
N GLU A 100 9.06 8.08 -0.05
CA GLU A 100 10.29 8.08 0.71
C GLU A 100 10.68 9.48 1.19
N GLU A 101 10.59 10.48 0.31
CA GLU A 101 10.85 11.87 0.67
C GLU A 101 9.88 12.39 1.75
N LYS A 102 8.59 12.05 1.65
CA LYS A 102 7.55 12.57 2.55
C LYS A 102 7.42 11.80 3.86
N PHE A 103 7.65 10.49 3.84
CA PHE A 103 7.33 9.58 4.93
C PHE A 103 8.55 8.79 5.45
N GLY A 104 9.72 9.02 4.85
CA GLY A 104 10.97 8.32 5.21
C GLY A 104 11.04 6.88 4.71
N THR A 105 10.06 6.40 3.96
CA THR A 105 10.02 5.04 3.39
C THR A 105 9.21 5.00 2.09
N PRO A 106 9.64 4.21 1.08
CA PRO A 106 8.86 4.00 -0.13
C PRO A 106 7.66 3.07 0.09
N CYS A 107 7.55 2.43 1.26
CA CYS A 107 6.47 1.51 1.59
C CYS A 107 5.50 2.12 2.61
N VAL A 108 4.43 2.72 2.10
CA VAL A 108 3.30 3.19 2.91
C VAL A 108 2.03 2.43 2.59
N ILE A 109 1.25 2.15 3.62
CA ILE A 109 -0.02 1.42 3.55
C ILE A 109 -1.13 2.36 4.01
N SER A 110 -2.18 2.49 3.19
CA SER A 110 -3.35 3.31 3.53
C SER A 110 -4.15 2.66 4.65
N LEU A 111 -4.44 3.41 5.70
CA LEU A 111 -5.28 2.96 6.82
C LEU A 111 -6.77 3.16 6.54
N ARG A 112 -7.14 3.89 5.49
CA ARG A 112 -8.55 4.22 5.17
C ARG A 112 -9.44 3.00 4.92
N ALA A 113 -8.84 1.92 4.42
CA ALA A 113 -9.57 0.68 4.11
C ALA A 113 -9.58 -0.30 5.30
N MET A 114 -9.03 0.08 6.45
CA MET A 114 -8.94 -0.77 7.62
C MET A 114 -9.98 -0.33 8.66
N ASP A 115 -10.78 -1.28 9.13
CA ASP A 115 -11.74 -1.07 10.22
C ASP A 115 -11.07 -1.38 11.58
N VAL A 116 -9.93 -0.73 11.84
CA VAL A 116 -9.15 -0.91 13.07
C VAL A 116 -8.54 0.41 13.49
N GLU A 117 -8.47 0.63 14.80
CA GLU A 117 -7.82 1.80 15.37
C GLU A 117 -6.30 1.78 15.08
N PRO A 118 -5.71 2.87 14.56
CA PRO A 118 -4.32 2.87 14.09
C PRO A 118 -3.27 2.48 15.13
N ARG A 119 -3.42 2.90 16.39
CA ARG A 119 -2.45 2.56 17.45
C ARG A 119 -2.51 1.08 17.79
N SER A 120 -3.72 0.52 17.87
CA SER A 120 -3.96 -0.90 18.10
C SER A 120 -3.37 -1.75 16.99
N LEU A 121 -3.54 -1.32 15.73
CA LEU A 121 -2.89 -1.95 14.59
C LEU A 121 -1.35 -1.91 14.69
N LEU A 122 -0.79 -0.73 15.00
CA LEU A 122 0.65 -0.56 15.15
C LEU A 122 1.20 -1.50 16.25
N GLN A 123 0.51 -1.60 17.38
CA GLN A 123 0.86 -2.51 18.47
C GLN A 123 0.85 -3.97 17.99
N ASN A 124 -0.24 -4.41 17.35
CA ASN A 124 -0.39 -5.78 16.85
C ASN A 124 0.71 -6.16 15.85
N LEU A 125 1.09 -5.22 14.97
CA LEU A 125 2.16 -5.42 13.99
C LEU A 125 3.54 -5.51 14.66
N ASN A 126 3.81 -4.65 15.64
CA ASN A 126 5.06 -4.70 16.40
C ASN A 126 5.19 -6.00 17.20
N GLU A 127 4.11 -6.46 17.82
CA GLU A 127 4.08 -7.75 18.51
C GLU A 127 4.29 -8.92 17.53
N ALA A 128 3.65 -8.89 16.36
CA ALA A 128 3.84 -9.89 15.31
C ALA A 128 5.31 -9.93 14.85
N MET A 129 5.90 -8.77 14.58
CA MET A 129 7.32 -8.67 14.21
C MET A 129 8.23 -9.19 15.32
N ALA A 130 7.98 -8.82 16.58
CA ALA A 130 8.76 -9.31 17.72
C ALA A 130 8.69 -10.84 17.85
N ARG A 131 7.51 -11.44 17.68
CA ARG A 131 7.34 -12.90 17.69
C ARG A 131 8.14 -13.59 16.58
N ARG A 132 8.25 -12.96 15.39
CA ARG A 132 8.94 -13.52 14.22
C ARG A 132 10.45 -13.30 14.23
N LYS A 133 10.91 -12.21 14.83
CA LYS A 133 12.35 -11.85 14.92
C LYS A 133 13.04 -12.34 16.19
N ARG A 134 12.33 -12.99 17.12
CA ARG A 134 12.97 -13.62 18.28
C ARG A 134 13.99 -14.65 17.79
N PRO A 135 15.29 -14.50 18.13
CA PRO A 135 16.26 -15.55 17.88
C PRO A 135 15.90 -16.75 18.77
N GLY A 136 15.62 -17.90 18.14
CA GLY A 136 15.40 -19.16 18.84
C GLY A 136 13.94 -19.63 18.91
N ARG A 137 13.54 -20.38 17.88
CA ARG A 137 12.90 -21.68 18.07
C ARG A 137 13.49 -22.61 17.00
N TYR A 138 14.52 -23.35 17.43
CA TYR A 138 14.94 -24.58 16.79
C TYR A 138 13.81 -25.60 16.86
#